data_AF-A0A7C2JX70-F1
#
_entry.id   AF-A0A7C2JX70-F1
#
_cell.length_a   1.000
_cell.length_b   1.000
_cell.length_c   1.000
_cell.angle_alpha   90.00
_cell.angle_beta   90.00
_cell.angle_gamma   90.00
#
_symmetry.space_group_name_H-M   'P 1'
#
loop_
_entity.id
_entity.type
_entity.pdbx_description
1 polymer ?
#
loop_
_entity_poly.entity_id
_entity_poly.type
_entity_poly.pdbx_seq_one_letter_code
_entity_poly.pdbx_strand_id
1 'polypeptide(L)'
;MLRQLFNDEGGAVISAELVLVLTILVIGVIVGLSEVAVAVNTELNDVSNAIGSLDQSFFFTGFHAVDGKAKSSNAGSRFTDAHDDCDKNTSCDLVCGP
;
A
#
# COMPACT_ATOMS: atom_id res chain seq x y z
N MET A 1 57.93 23.20 10.91
CA MET A 1 57.07 22.16 10.31
C MET A 1 56.26 21.38 11.33
N LEU A 2 56.82 20.54 12.21
CA LEU A 2 56.03 19.78 13.20
C LEU A 2 55.17 20.67 14.13
N ARG A 3 55.70 21.80 14.60
CA ARG A 3 54.95 22.80 15.39
C ARG A 3 53.81 23.50 14.63
N GLN A 4 53.90 23.59 13.30
CA GLN A 4 52.81 24.18 12.50
C GLN A 4 51.68 23.17 12.32
N LEU A 5 51.98 21.87 12.18
CA LEU A 5 50.97 20.81 12.17
C LEU A 5 50.20 20.69 13.49
N PHE A 6 50.87 20.87 14.64
CA PHE A 6 50.21 20.84 15.96
C PHE A 6 49.40 22.10 16.30
N ASN A 7 49.66 23.23 15.62
CA ASN A 7 48.93 24.50 15.80
C ASN A 7 47.96 24.79 14.65
N ASP A 8 47.79 23.87 13.70
CA ASP A 8 46.83 24.00 12.60
C ASP A 8 45.44 23.52 13.05
N GLU A 9 44.81 24.33 13.90
CA GLU A 9 43.46 24.08 14.43
C GLU A 9 42.37 24.38 13.39
N GLY A 10 42.70 25.05 12.28
CA GLY A 10 41.73 25.50 11.29
C GLY A 10 41.35 24.45 10.24
N GLY A 11 42.29 23.57 9.85
CA GLY A 11 42.08 22.62 8.73
C GLY A 11 41.54 21.24 9.14
N ALA A 12 42.05 20.67 10.24
CA ALA A 12 41.70 19.30 10.66
C ALA A 12 40.37 19.23 11.45
N VAL A 13 40.07 20.29 12.22
CA VAL A 13 38.86 20.38 13.07
C VAL A 13 37.60 20.51 12.22
N ILE A 14 37.62 21.40 11.21
CA ILE A 14 36.48 21.62 10.29
C ILE A 14 36.14 20.36 9.46
N SER A 15 37.13 19.53 9.13
CA SER A 15 36.91 18.30 8.36
C SER A 15 36.26 17.19 9.20
N ALA A 16 36.74 16.98 10.43
CA ALA A 16 36.20 15.94 11.32
C ALA A 16 34.76 16.24 11.76
N GLU A 17 34.45 17.51 12.03
CA GLU A 17 33.11 17.96 12.44
C GLU A 17 32.09 17.82 11.30
N LEU A 18 32.48 18.17 10.08
CA LEU A 18 31.62 18.01 8.90
C LEU A 18 31.32 16.54 8.61
N VAL A 19 32.32 15.66 8.75
CA VAL A 19 32.14 14.22 8.61
C VAL A 19 31.17 13.68 9.67
N LEU A 20 31.32 14.11 10.93
CA LEU A 20 30.40 13.72 12.00
C LEU A 20 28.95 14.11 11.67
N VAL A 21 28.71 15.37 11.27
CA VAL A 21 27.37 15.85 10.91
C VAL A 21 26.80 15.09 9.71
N LEU A 22 27.60 14.86 8.67
CA LEU A 22 27.19 14.09 7.49
C LEU A 22 26.83 12.65 7.84
N THR A 23 27.59 12.00 8.73
CA THR A 23 27.26 10.61 9.15
C THR A 23 25.93 10.52 9.87
N ILE A 24 25.64 11.48 10.77
CA ILE A 24 24.36 11.55 11.48
C ILE A 24 23.21 11.81 10.49
N LEU A 25 23.42 12.71 9.53
CA LEU A 25 22.44 13.03 8.50
C LEU A 25 22.12 11.79 7.64
N VAL A 26 23.14 11.08 7.16
CA VAL A 26 22.97 9.87 6.34
C VAL A 26 22.20 8.80 7.11
N ILE A 27 22.53 8.55 8.38
CA ILE A 27 21.81 7.58 9.21
C ILE A 27 20.34 8.01 9.39
N GLY A 28 20.09 9.30 9.64
CA GLY A 28 18.73 9.83 9.76
C GLY A 28 17.90 9.66 8.48
N VAL A 29 18.50 9.89 7.31
CA VAL A 29 17.83 9.70 6.02
C VAL A 29 17.55 8.23 5.75
N ILE A 30 18.47 7.31 6.08
CA ILE A 30 18.25 5.87 5.88
C ILE A 30 17.06 5.38 6.71
N VAL A 31 17.01 5.74 8.00
CA VAL A 31 15.90 5.36 8.88
C VAL A 31 14.60 6.02 8.39
N GLY A 32 14.63 7.32 8.09
CA GLY A 32 13.45 8.04 7.62
C GLY A 32 12.89 7.46 6.31
N LEU A 33 13.75 7.11 5.36
CA LEU A 33 13.31 6.50 4.09
C LEU A 33 12.77 5.08 4.29
N SER A 34 13.35 4.31 5.21
CA SER A 34 12.85 2.98 5.57
C SER A 34 11.43 3.06 6.14
N GLU A 35 11.18 3.98 7.07
CA GLU A 35 9.84 4.17 7.66
C GLU A 35 8.83 4.66 6.62
N VAL A 36 9.22 5.58 5.72
CA VAL A 36 8.34 6.00 4.62
C VAL A 36 8.00 4.83 3.70
N ALA A 37 8.99 3.98 3.37
CA ALA A 37 8.74 2.82 2.53
C ALA A 37 7.78 1.82 3.19
N VAL A 38 7.93 1.56 4.49
CA VAL A 38 7.03 0.68 5.25
C VAL A 38 5.63 1.30 5.31
N ALA A 39 5.51 2.57 5.70
CA ALA A 39 4.23 3.25 5.82
C ALA A 39 3.46 3.27 4.49
N VAL A 40 4.13 3.60 3.37
CA VAL A 40 3.49 3.58 2.05
C VAL A 40 3.01 2.18 1.66
N ASN A 41 3.80 1.14 1.92
CA ASN A 41 3.38 -0.23 1.63
C ASN A 41 2.18 -0.65 2.50
N THR A 42 2.15 -0.26 3.77
CA THR A 42 1.02 -0.54 4.66
C THR A 42 -0.25 0.15 4.15
N GLU A 43 -0.20 1.44 3.81
CA GLU A 43 -1.37 2.15 3.28
C GLU A 43 -1.85 1.57 1.94
N LEU A 44 -0.93 1.15 1.06
CA LEU A 44 -1.30 0.48 -0.19
C LEU A 44 -1.96 -0.89 0.07
N ASN A 45 -1.53 -1.61 1.10
CA ASN A 45 -2.19 -2.86 1.52
C ASN A 45 -3.61 -2.59 2.03
N ASP A 46 -3.80 -1.55 2.83
CA ASP A 46 -5.10 -1.17 3.35
C ASP A 46 -6.04 -0.72 2.22
N VAL A 47 -5.55 0.04 1.24
CA VAL A 47 -6.30 0.39 0.02
C VAL A 47 -6.68 -0.85 -0.78
N SER A 48 -5.76 -1.82 -0.92
CA SER A 48 -6.04 -3.08 -1.61
C SER A 48 -7.17 -3.85 -0.92
N ASN A 49 -7.14 -3.94 0.41
CA ASN A 49 -8.17 -4.62 1.19
C ASN A 49 -9.52 -3.90 1.10
N ALA A 50 -9.51 -2.57 1.11
CA ALA A 50 -10.72 -1.79 0.95
C ALA A 50 -11.39 -2.06 -0.41
N ILE A 51 -10.60 -2.15 -1.49
CA ILE A 51 -11.11 -2.48 -2.82
C ILE A 51 -11.62 -3.93 -2.88
N GLY A 52 -10.86 -4.91 -2.34
CA GLY A 52 -11.29 -6.31 -2.29
C GLY A 52 -12.54 -6.55 -1.43
N SER A 53 -12.80 -5.69 -0.44
CA SER A 53 -14.01 -5.78 0.38
C SER A 53 -15.30 -5.33 -0.31
N LEU A 54 -15.22 -4.81 -1.53
CA LEU A 54 -16.39 -4.40 -2.30
C LEU A 54 -17.16 -5.61 -2.81
N ASP A 55 -18.44 -5.72 -2.46
CA ASP A 55 -19.32 -6.75 -3.04
C ASP A 55 -19.70 -6.37 -4.48
N GLN A 56 -19.19 -7.13 -5.45
CA GLN A 56 -19.50 -6.96 -6.88
C GLN A 56 -20.73 -7.77 -7.33
N SER A 57 -21.47 -8.37 -6.39
CA SER A 57 -22.71 -9.10 -6.68
C SER A 57 -23.87 -8.14 -6.97
N PHE A 58 -24.75 -8.55 -7.89
CA PHE A 58 -26.01 -7.84 -8.13
C PHE A 58 -27.19 -8.80 -8.27
N PHE A 59 -28.38 -8.33 -7.93
CA PHE A 59 -29.61 -9.07 -8.10
C PHE A 59 -30.79 -8.14 -8.37
N PHE A 60 -31.60 -8.46 -9.39
CA PHE A 60 -32.92 -7.88 -9.55
C PHE A 60 -33.93 -8.93 -10.00
N THR A 61 -35.16 -8.80 -9.52
CA THR A 61 -36.24 -9.75 -9.79
C THR A 61 -36.89 -9.51 -11.15
N GLY A 62 -37.43 -10.56 -11.74
CA GLY A 62 -38.33 -10.47 -12.89
C GLY A 62 -39.73 -10.00 -12.49
N PHE A 63 -40.53 -9.59 -13.48
CA PHE A 63 -41.93 -9.18 -13.28
C PHE A 63 -42.86 -10.08 -14.09
N HIS A 64 -43.90 -10.60 -13.45
CA HIS A 64 -44.90 -11.47 -14.07
C HIS A 64 -46.29 -10.88 -13.87
N ALA A 65 -47.04 -10.67 -14.96
CA ALA A 65 -48.43 -10.22 -14.91
C ALA A 65 -49.37 -11.39 -15.20
N VAL A 66 -50.25 -11.69 -14.25
CA VAL A 66 -51.25 -12.75 -14.35
C VAL A 66 -52.60 -12.19 -13.94
N ASP A 67 -53.62 -12.40 -14.77
CA ASP A 67 -55.00 -12.10 -14.45
C ASP A 67 -55.90 -13.03 -15.27
N GLY A 68 -56.32 -14.13 -14.63
CA GLY A 68 -57.02 -15.28 -15.23
C GLY A 68 -56.21 -16.12 -16.24
N LYS A 69 -55.17 -15.53 -16.84
CA LYS A 69 -54.19 -16.15 -17.76
C LYS A 69 -52.88 -15.36 -17.72
N ALA A 70 -51.76 -15.99 -18.09
CA ALA A 70 -50.46 -15.32 -18.16
C ALA A 70 -50.47 -14.22 -19.24
N LYS A 71 -50.10 -12.99 -18.87
CA LYS A 71 -50.13 -11.82 -19.78
C LYS A 71 -48.74 -11.37 -20.21
N SER A 72 -47.81 -11.26 -19.27
CA SER A 72 -46.42 -10.90 -19.56
C SER A 72 -45.48 -11.47 -18.50
N SER A 73 -44.24 -11.69 -18.90
CA SER A 73 -43.17 -12.20 -18.06
C SER A 73 -41.87 -11.57 -18.51
N ASN A 74 -41.16 -10.93 -17.59
CA ASN A 74 -39.80 -10.45 -17.78
C ASN A 74 -38.90 -11.20 -16.80
N ALA A 75 -37.80 -11.75 -17.29
CA ALA A 75 -36.82 -12.41 -16.43
C ALA A 75 -36.06 -11.37 -15.58
N GLY A 76 -35.69 -11.77 -14.36
CA GLY A 76 -34.70 -11.04 -13.57
C GLY A 76 -33.29 -11.38 -14.02
N SER A 77 -32.29 -10.75 -13.39
CA SER A 77 -30.90 -11.16 -13.54
C SER A 77 -30.19 -11.13 -12.20
N ARG A 78 -29.20 -12.01 -12.07
CA ARG A 78 -28.34 -12.07 -10.90
C ARG A 78 -26.92 -12.42 -11.29
N PHE A 79 -25.97 -11.82 -10.61
CA PHE A 79 -24.59 -12.24 -10.58
C PHE A 79 -24.16 -12.32 -9.12
N THR A 80 -23.55 -13.44 -8.77
CA THR A 80 -22.94 -13.62 -7.45
C THR A 80 -21.45 -13.68 -7.71
N ASP A 81 -20.73 -12.70 -7.15
CA ASP A 81 -19.28 -12.69 -7.27
C ASP A 81 -18.70 -13.89 -6.50
N ALA A 82 -17.71 -14.55 -7.09
CA ALA A 82 -17.15 -15.76 -6.54
C ALA A 82 -15.94 -15.39 -5.68
N HIS A 83 -15.97 -15.83 -4.43
CA HIS A 83 -14.95 -15.45 -3.46
C HIS A 83 -13.55 -15.95 -3.86
N ASP A 84 -12.64 -15.03 -4.19
CA ASP A 84 -11.28 -15.36 -4.61
C ASP A 84 -10.26 -15.23 -3.46
N ASP A 85 -8.96 -15.32 -3.79
CA ASP A 85 -7.88 -15.23 -2.80
C ASP A 85 -7.72 -13.81 -2.23
N CYS A 86 -8.20 -12.78 -2.93
CA CYS A 86 -8.13 -11.37 -2.53
C CYS A 86 -9.22 -10.97 -1.52
N ASP A 87 -10.25 -11.80 -1.36
CA ASP A 87 -11.42 -11.46 -0.54
C ASP A 87 -11.37 -12.00 0.91
N LYS A 88 -10.45 -12.93 1.21
CA LYS A 88 -10.48 -13.68 2.48
C LYS A 88 -9.73 -13.04 3.65
N ASN A 89 -8.99 -11.94 3.46
CA ASN A 89 -8.13 -11.34 4.51
C ASN A 89 -7.22 -12.37 5.24
N THR A 90 -6.97 -13.54 4.63
CA THR A 90 -6.13 -14.59 5.22
C THR A 90 -4.71 -14.56 4.68
N SER A 91 -4.49 -13.81 3.60
CA SER A 91 -3.18 -13.67 2.97
C SER A 91 -3.25 -12.57 1.91
N CYS A 92 -2.97 -11.32 2.30
CA CYS A 92 -2.49 -10.30 1.38
C CYS A 92 -1.01 -10.57 1.01
N ASP A 93 -0.66 -11.85 0.77
CA ASP A 93 0.55 -12.13 0.03
C ASP A 93 0.23 -11.65 -1.38
N LEU A 94 1.01 -10.70 -1.91
CA LEU A 94 0.87 -10.33 -3.31
C LEU A 94 1.03 -11.62 -4.10
N VAL A 95 -0.08 -12.20 -4.55
CA VAL A 95 -0.08 -13.36 -5.45
C VAL A 95 0.53 -12.85 -6.75
N CYS A 96 1.85 -12.85 -6.78
CA CYS A 96 2.57 -12.98 -8.03
C CYS A 96 2.08 -14.33 -8.56
N GLY A 97 1.28 -14.27 -9.63
CA GLY A 97 0.91 -15.45 -10.38
C GLY A 97 2.15 -16.29 -10.74
N PRO A 98 1.96 -17.54 -11.19
CA PRO A 98 3.03 -18.52 -11.35
C PRO A 98 4.28 -18.00 -12.06
#